data_AF-A0A6J4Y3X5-F1
#
_entry.id   AF-A0A6J4Y3X5-F1
#
_cell.length_a   1.000
_cell.length_b   1.000
_cell.length_c   1.000
_cell.angle_alpha   90.00
_cell.angle_beta   90.00
_cell.angle_gamma   90.00
#
_symmetry.space_group_name_H-M   'P 1'
#
loop_
_entity.id
_entity.type
_entity.pdbx_description
1 polymer ?
#
loop_
_entity_poly.entity_id
_entity_poly.type
_entity_poly.pdbx_seq_one_letter_code
_entity_poly.pdbx_strand_id
1 'polypeptide(L)'
;MYIMKTIEEFISVIKELRTNKRGEKSSPHKLLLLLAVCNMLEKEENMENKFLFDDFLLSEFKVISKKYFSDSEIYIEYPYYHLASSILWDHQLKVGLENRYKSYKRFTPKRIKETIGYSCLNVELYRLLKDKKIETD
;
A
#
# COMPACT_ATOMS: atom_id res chain seq x y z
N MET A 1 -10.02 -8.11 20.40
CA MET A 1 -9.52 -7.73 19.06
C MET A 1 -10.23 -6.45 18.67
N TYR A 2 -9.52 -5.34 18.53
CA TYR A 2 -10.11 -4.04 18.19
C TYR A 2 -10.43 -4.02 16.70
N ILE A 3 -11.69 -3.76 16.34
CA ILE A 3 -12.14 -3.62 14.95
C ILE A 3 -12.20 -2.13 14.67
N MET A 4 -11.36 -1.63 13.78
CA MET A 4 -11.43 -0.25 13.32
C MET A 4 -12.57 -0.10 12.31
N LYS A 5 -13.32 0.98 12.42
CA LYS A 5 -14.54 1.28 11.67
C LYS A 5 -14.62 2.71 11.18
N THR A 6 -13.82 3.65 11.69
CA THR A 6 -13.89 5.07 11.28
C THR A 6 -12.63 5.53 10.57
N ILE A 7 -12.77 6.57 9.75
CA ILE A 7 -11.64 7.14 9.02
C ILE A 7 -10.60 7.73 9.98
N GLU A 8 -11.01 8.27 11.12
CA GLU A 8 -10.13 8.85 12.16
C GLU A 8 -9.19 7.80 12.76
N GLU A 9 -9.69 6.59 12.99
CA GLU A 9 -8.88 5.47 13.50
C GLU A 9 -7.80 5.09 12.48
N PHE A 10 -8.18 5.00 11.20
CA PHE A 10 -7.22 4.75 10.12
C PHE A 10 -6.23 5.91 9.95
N ILE A 11 -6.67 7.16 10.10
CA ILE A 11 -5.78 8.33 10.09
C ILE A 11 -4.75 8.24 11.23
N SER A 12 -5.15 7.81 12.43
CA SER A 12 -4.23 7.61 13.56
C SER A 12 -3.17 6.56 13.21
N VAL A 13 -3.57 5.45 12.60
CA VAL A 13 -2.65 4.39 12.15
C VAL A 13 -1.69 4.92 11.09
N ILE A 14 -2.18 5.72 10.14
CA ILE A 14 -1.37 6.33 9.09
C ILE A 14 -0.32 7.28 9.70
N LYS A 15 -0.70 8.09 10.69
CA LYS A 15 0.21 9.00 11.41
C LYS A 15 1.32 8.25 12.16
N GLU A 16 1.03 7.04 12.63
CA GLU A 16 1.96 6.19 13.37
C GLU A 16 2.72 5.18 12.48
N LEU A 17 2.56 5.25 11.16
CA LEU A 17 3.24 4.33 10.26
C LEU A 17 4.75 4.36 10.49
N ARG A 18 5.29 3.18 10.79
CA ARG A 18 6.74 2.99 10.88
C ARG A 18 7.37 3.25 9.50
N THR A 19 8.01 4.39 9.36
CA THR A 19 8.82 4.77 8.21
C THR A 19 10.30 4.61 8.54
N ASN A 20 11.11 4.25 7.56
CA ASN A 20 12.56 4.40 7.70
C ASN A 20 12.88 5.89 7.93
N LYS A 21 13.76 6.18 8.88
CA LYS A 21 14.22 7.55 9.18
C LYS A 21 15.67 7.70 8.71
N ARG A 22 15.99 8.77 8.00
CA ARG A 22 17.37 9.16 7.68
C ARG A 22 17.58 10.57 8.23
N GLY A 23 18.25 10.65 9.38
CA GLY A 23 18.28 11.89 10.18
C GLY A 23 16.87 12.24 10.65
N GLU A 24 16.48 13.51 10.45
CA GLU A 24 15.14 14.02 10.81
C GLU A 24 14.06 13.72 9.77
N LYS A 25 14.42 13.19 8.60
CA LYS A 25 13.48 12.94 7.50
C LYS A 25 12.90 11.52 7.57
N SER A 26 11.58 11.44 7.64
CA SER A 26 10.82 10.19 7.49
C SER A 26 10.65 9.85 6.01
N SER A 27 10.87 8.59 5.63
CA SER A 27 10.68 8.10 4.26
C SER A 27 9.19 8.10 3.89
N PRO A 28 8.78 8.81 2.83
CA PRO A 28 7.36 8.95 2.47
C PRO A 28 6.83 7.75 1.68
N HIS A 29 7.64 6.71 1.42
CA HIS A 29 7.33 5.71 0.39
C HIS A 29 6.01 4.98 0.66
N LYS A 30 5.71 4.67 1.93
CA LYS A 30 4.45 4.03 2.33
C LYS A 30 3.23 4.92 2.08
N LEU A 31 3.36 6.23 2.36
CA LEU A 31 2.31 7.21 2.10
C LEU A 31 2.09 7.41 0.60
N LEU A 32 3.17 7.43 -0.19
CA LEU A 32 3.08 7.52 -1.65
C LEU A 32 2.38 6.29 -2.25
N LEU A 33 2.59 5.09 -1.70
CA LEU A 33 1.85 3.90 -2.13
C LEU A 33 0.36 3.99 -1.79
N LEU A 34 0.01 4.42 -0.57
CA LEU A 34 -1.39 4.62 -0.19
C LEU A 34 -2.09 5.64 -1.09
N LEU A 35 -1.43 6.76 -1.40
CA LEU A 35 -1.95 7.77 -2.33
C LEU A 35 -2.13 7.23 -3.75
N ALA A 36 -1.18 6.42 -4.25
CA ALA A 36 -1.32 5.77 -5.55
C ALA A 36 -2.52 4.82 -5.59
N VAL A 37 -2.74 4.06 -4.52
CA VAL A 37 -3.90 3.18 -4.37
C VAL A 37 -5.22 3.98 -4.35
N CYS A 38 -5.29 5.09 -3.61
CA CYS A 38 -6.47 5.97 -3.64
C CYS A 38 -6.74 6.49 -5.06
N ASN A 39 -5.70 6.94 -5.77
CA ASN A 39 -5.82 7.42 -7.14
C ASN A 39 -6.32 6.34 -8.11
N MET A 40 -5.91 5.08 -7.92
CA MET A 40 -6.44 3.94 -8.70
C MET A 40 -7.93 3.71 -8.41
N LEU A 41 -8.34 3.77 -7.13
CA LEU A 41 -9.74 3.58 -6.72
C LEU A 41 -10.66 4.69 -7.25
N GLU A 42 -10.14 5.91 -7.38
CA GLU A 42 -10.85 7.06 -7.97
C GLU A 42 -10.99 6.94 -9.49
N LYS A 43 -9.94 6.46 -10.18
CA LYS A 43 -9.95 6.26 -11.64
C LYS A 43 -10.83 5.10 -12.09
N GLU A 44 -10.86 4.03 -11.31
CA GLU A 44 -11.54 2.78 -11.63
C GLU A 44 -12.70 2.52 -10.65
N GLU A 45 -13.90 2.96 -11.02
CA GLU A 45 -15.10 2.91 -10.17
C GLU A 45 -15.38 1.50 -9.62
N ASN A 46 -15.16 0.45 -10.42
CA ASN A 46 -15.41 -0.94 -10.06
C ASN A 46 -14.16 -1.72 -9.64
N MET A 47 -13.06 -1.02 -9.33
CA MET A 47 -11.83 -1.68 -8.90
C MET A 47 -12.05 -2.47 -7.61
N GLU A 48 -11.82 -3.78 -7.67
CA GLU A 48 -11.83 -4.69 -6.52
C GLU A 48 -10.73 -4.35 -5.52
N ASN A 49 -10.85 -4.80 -4.27
CA ASN A 49 -9.80 -4.71 -3.25
C ASN A 49 -8.65 -5.70 -3.52
N LYS A 50 -8.05 -5.62 -4.71
CA LYS A 50 -6.96 -6.45 -5.19
C LYS A 50 -5.98 -5.59 -5.99
N PHE A 51 -4.84 -5.31 -5.38
CA PHE A 51 -3.76 -4.51 -5.96
C PHE A 51 -2.63 -5.45 -6.39
N LEU A 52 -2.48 -5.64 -7.70
CA LEU A 52 -1.41 -6.44 -8.27
C LEU A 52 -0.11 -5.63 -8.29
N PHE A 53 1.03 -6.31 -8.13
CA PHE A 53 2.34 -5.69 -8.40
C PHE A 53 2.61 -5.67 -9.91
N ASP A 54 1.84 -4.87 -10.64
CA ASP A 54 1.79 -4.80 -12.10
C ASP A 54 2.07 -3.39 -12.64
N ASP A 55 2.03 -3.25 -13.96
CA ASP A 55 2.36 -1.98 -14.62
C ASP A 55 1.37 -0.87 -14.28
N PHE A 56 0.10 -1.20 -13.96
CA PHE A 56 -0.88 -0.20 -13.54
C PHE A 56 -0.47 0.40 -12.20
N LEU A 57 -0.24 -0.42 -11.16
CA LEU A 57 0.21 0.07 -9.86
C LEU A 57 1.57 0.79 -9.95
N LEU A 58 2.51 0.24 -10.73
CA LEU A 58 3.84 0.84 -10.94
C LEU A 58 3.74 2.23 -11.57
N SER A 59 2.87 2.40 -12.57
CA SER A 59 2.67 3.68 -13.25
C SER A 59 2.04 4.73 -12.33
N GLU A 60 1.02 4.35 -11.56
CA GLU A 60 0.34 5.25 -10.61
C GLU A 60 1.28 5.68 -9.49
N PHE A 61 2.05 4.74 -8.94
CA PHE A 61 3.07 5.05 -7.95
C PHE A 61 4.12 6.02 -8.48
N LYS A 62 4.56 5.85 -9.74
CA LYS A 62 5.52 6.76 -10.37
C LYS A 62 4.95 8.16 -10.53
N VAL A 63 3.68 8.28 -10.94
CA VAL A 63 2.98 9.57 -11.07
C VAL A 63 2.89 10.28 -9.71
N ILE A 64 2.41 9.59 -8.68
CA ILE A 64 2.28 10.13 -7.33
C ILE A 64 3.64 10.48 -6.74
N SER A 65 4.63 9.60 -6.88
CA SER A 65 5.99 9.86 -6.42
C SER A 65 6.54 11.13 -7.06
N LYS A 66 6.49 11.27 -8.39
CA LYS A 66 6.97 12.48 -9.09
C LYS A 66 6.24 13.76 -8.65
N LYS A 67 4.95 13.66 -8.30
CA LYS A 67 4.14 14.80 -7.88
C LYS A 67 4.50 15.30 -6.48
N TYR A 68 4.77 14.39 -5.54
CA TYR A 68 4.92 14.73 -4.12
C TYR A 68 6.33 14.53 -3.57
N PHE A 69 7.24 13.90 -4.32
CA PHE A 69 8.60 13.64 -3.91
C PHE A 69 9.57 13.67 -5.08
N SER A 70 10.51 14.60 -5.03
CA SER A 70 11.44 14.90 -6.12
C SER A 70 12.79 14.16 -6.01
N ASP A 71 12.98 13.30 -5.01
CA ASP A 71 14.21 12.51 -4.86
C ASP A 71 14.21 11.30 -5.81
N SER A 72 15.38 10.97 -6.34
CA SER A 72 15.51 10.10 -7.52
C SER A 72 15.38 8.60 -7.24
N GLU A 73 15.40 8.18 -5.98
CA GLU A 73 15.44 6.76 -5.62
C GLU A 73 14.28 6.32 -4.72
N ILE A 74 13.08 6.26 -5.29
CA ILE A 74 11.97 5.52 -4.68
C ILE A 74 11.65 4.28 -5.50
N TYR A 75 11.83 3.14 -4.86
CA TYR A 75 11.45 1.85 -5.42
C TYR A 75 10.18 1.33 -4.74
N ILE A 76 9.17 1.00 -5.54
CA ILE A 76 7.84 0.58 -5.07
C ILE A 76 7.86 -0.76 -4.34
N GLU A 77 8.81 -1.66 -4.60
CA GLU A 77 8.90 -2.93 -3.90
C GLU A 77 9.06 -2.76 -2.38
N TYR A 78 9.68 -1.67 -1.93
CA TYR A 78 9.85 -1.40 -0.50
C TYR A 78 8.53 -1.07 0.20
N PRO A 79 7.79 -0.01 -0.17
CA PRO A 79 6.50 0.26 0.46
C PRO A 79 5.49 -0.85 0.17
N TYR A 80 5.52 -1.49 -0.99
CA TYR A 80 4.61 -2.60 -1.28
C TYR A 80 4.77 -3.74 -0.28
N TYR A 81 6.02 -4.13 0.03
CA TYR A 81 6.29 -5.17 1.01
C TYR A 81 6.12 -4.69 2.46
N HIS A 82 6.67 -3.54 2.80
CA HIS A 82 6.75 -3.10 4.20
C HIS A 82 5.46 -2.47 4.74
N LEU A 83 4.50 -2.08 3.87
CA LEU A 83 3.21 -1.58 4.34
C LEU A 83 2.41 -2.66 5.07
N ALA A 84 2.63 -3.94 4.75
CA ALA A 84 2.07 -5.09 5.47
C ALA A 84 2.55 -5.21 6.93
N SER A 85 3.52 -4.40 7.37
CA SER A 85 3.84 -4.27 8.80
C SER A 85 2.77 -3.49 9.58
N SER A 86 1.75 -2.97 8.90
CA SER A 86 0.61 -2.26 9.47
C SER A 86 -0.68 -3.00 9.10
N ILE A 87 -1.76 -2.70 9.80
CA ILE A 87 -3.08 -3.28 9.53
C ILE A 87 -3.74 -2.76 8.25
N LEU A 88 -3.11 -1.78 7.56
CA LEU A 88 -3.67 -1.13 6.37
C LEU A 88 -3.60 -2.02 5.12
N TRP A 89 -2.67 -2.97 5.08
CA TRP A 89 -2.26 -3.68 3.88
C TRP A 89 -1.96 -5.13 4.20
N ASP A 90 -2.46 -6.05 3.39
CA ASP A 90 -2.22 -7.47 3.56
C ASP A 90 -1.80 -8.13 2.24
N HIS A 91 -0.90 -9.11 2.33
CA HIS A 91 -0.39 -9.84 1.18
C HIS A 91 -1.14 -11.16 1.01
N GLN A 92 -1.86 -11.28 -0.09
CA GLN A 92 -2.45 -12.56 -0.49
C GLN A 92 -1.38 -13.36 -1.24
N LEU A 93 -0.78 -14.32 -0.55
CA LEU A 93 0.28 -15.16 -1.10
C LEU A 93 -0.29 -16.13 -2.15
N LYS A 94 0.53 -16.46 -3.14
CA LYS A 94 0.18 -17.54 -4.07
C LYS A 94 0.25 -18.88 -3.32
N VAL A 95 -0.68 -19.77 -3.64
CA VAL A 95 -0.83 -21.08 -2.98
C VAL A 95 0.50 -21.85 -2.96
N GLY A 96 0.91 -22.28 -1.77
CA GLY A 96 2.10 -23.12 -1.57
C GLY A 96 3.43 -22.37 -1.55
N LEU A 97 3.42 -21.03 -1.61
CA LEU A 97 4.64 -20.21 -1.60
C LEU A 97 4.94 -19.56 -0.24
N GLU A 98 4.23 -19.93 0.83
CA GLU A 98 4.39 -19.36 2.17
C GLU A 98 5.80 -19.56 2.72
N ASN A 99 6.34 -20.77 2.57
CA ASN A 99 7.71 -21.07 3.01
C ASN A 99 8.75 -20.29 2.22
N ARG A 100 8.52 -20.11 0.90
CA ARG A 100 9.41 -19.31 0.06
C ARG A 100 9.35 -17.83 0.41
N TYR A 101 8.14 -17.30 0.58
CA TYR A 101 7.92 -15.93 1.05
C TYR A 101 8.67 -15.67 2.36
N LYS A 102 8.52 -16.54 3.36
CA LYS A 102 9.22 -16.44 4.65
C LYS A 102 10.75 -16.57 4.55
N SER A 103 11.26 -17.29 3.56
CA SER A 103 12.70 -17.47 3.36
C SER A 103 13.41 -16.20 2.87
N TYR A 104 12.67 -15.25 2.27
CA TYR A 104 13.27 -14.06 1.71
C TYR A 104 13.60 -13.02 2.78
N LYS A 105 14.89 -12.64 2.84
CA LYS A 105 15.36 -11.50 3.65
C LYS A 105 15.10 -10.13 3.01
N ARG A 106 14.82 -10.10 1.70
CA ARG A 106 14.57 -8.89 0.91
C ARG A 106 13.59 -9.21 -0.21
N PHE A 107 12.65 -8.31 -0.46
CA PHE A 107 11.68 -8.43 -1.54
C PHE A 107 12.08 -7.52 -2.70
N THR A 108 12.52 -8.14 -3.80
CA THR A 108 12.72 -7.48 -5.09
C THR A 108 11.44 -7.60 -5.93
N PRO A 109 11.28 -6.83 -7.02
CA PRO A 109 10.15 -6.99 -7.93
C PRO A 109 9.90 -8.45 -8.36
N LYS A 110 10.97 -9.19 -8.67
CA LYS A 110 10.88 -10.62 -9.01
C LYS A 110 10.31 -11.46 -7.87
N ARG A 111 10.77 -11.25 -6.63
CA ARG A 111 10.33 -12.03 -5.46
C ARG A 111 8.88 -11.72 -5.07
N ILE A 112 8.47 -10.46 -5.19
CA ILE A 112 7.07 -10.04 -5.03
C ILE A 112 6.20 -10.78 -6.05
N LYS A 113 6.51 -10.65 -7.35
CA LYS A 113 5.77 -11.32 -8.42
C LYS A 113 5.81 -12.85 -8.30
N GLU A 114 6.89 -13.42 -7.75
CA GLU A 114 7.00 -14.86 -7.51
C GLU A 114 6.04 -15.31 -6.42
N THR A 115 5.94 -14.60 -5.29
CA THR A 115 5.30 -15.13 -4.07
C THR A 115 3.97 -14.50 -3.69
N ILE A 116 3.74 -13.24 -4.05
CA ILE A 116 2.51 -12.50 -3.73
C ILE A 116 1.62 -12.53 -4.97
N GLY A 117 0.37 -13.00 -4.80
CA GLY A 117 -0.64 -12.97 -5.86
C GLY A 117 -1.12 -11.55 -6.08
N TYR A 118 -1.62 -10.93 -5.01
CA TYR A 118 -2.02 -9.52 -4.94
C TYR A 118 -1.93 -9.06 -3.49
N SER A 119 -2.05 -7.77 -3.27
CA SER A 119 -2.26 -7.21 -1.95
C SER A 119 -3.65 -6.59 -1.85
N CYS A 120 -4.18 -6.49 -0.63
CA CYS A 120 -5.46 -5.83 -0.39
C CYS A 120 -5.30 -4.80 0.73
N LEU A 121 -6.09 -3.73 0.66
CA LEU A 121 -6.30 -2.87 1.80
C LEU A 121 -7.07 -3.62 2.88
N ASN A 122 -6.98 -3.13 4.12
CA ASN A 122 -7.94 -3.49 5.15
C ASN A 122 -9.37 -3.37 4.60
N VAL A 123 -10.22 -4.37 4.85
CA VAL A 123 -11.58 -4.42 4.30
C VAL A 123 -12.42 -3.22 4.69
N GLU A 124 -12.32 -2.74 5.93
CA GLU A 124 -13.08 -1.57 6.38
C GLU A 124 -12.50 -0.28 5.79
N LEU A 125 -11.18 -0.17 5.66
CA LEU A 125 -10.56 0.96 4.96
C LEU A 125 -10.99 1.03 3.49
N TYR A 126 -10.97 -0.11 2.79
CA TYR A 126 -11.40 -0.19 1.40
C TYR A 126 -12.86 0.25 1.25
N ARG A 127 -13.75 -0.20 2.15
CA ARG A 127 -15.15 0.23 2.17
C ARG A 127 -15.28 1.73 2.37
N LEU A 128 -14.60 2.28 3.39
CA LEU A 128 -14.61 3.72 3.66
C LEU A 128 -14.11 4.56 2.48
N LEU A 129 -13.10 4.07 1.74
CA LEU A 129 -12.57 4.76 0.56
C LEU A 129 -13.49 4.63 -0.67
N LYS A 130 -14.26 3.55 -0.78
CA LYS A 130 -15.24 3.34 -1.88
C LYS A 130 -16.57 4.05 -1.63
N ASP A 131 -16.93 4.25 -0.37
CA ASP A 131 -18.11 5.01 0.00
C ASP A 131 -17.92 6.47 -0.39
N LYS A 132 -18.43 6.84 -1.58
CA LYS A 132 -18.44 8.22 -2.14
C LYS A 132 -19.22 9.24 -1.27
N LYS A 133 -19.65 8.86 -0.07
CA LYS A 133 -20.41 9.69 0.89
C LYS A 133 -19.53 10.33 1.96
N ILE A 134 -18.27 10.61 1.65
CA ILE A 134 -17.55 11.63 2.42
C ILE A 134 -17.95 12.97 1.80
N GLU A 135 -19.15 13.43 2.14
CA GLU A 135 -19.56 14.82 1.94
C GLU A 135 -18.50 15.68 2.66
N THR A 136 -17.63 16.31 1.89
CA THR A 136 -16.88 17.46 2.36
C THR A 136 -17.86 18.62 2.40
N ASP A 137 -18.45 18.85 3.57
CA ASP A 137 -19.04 20.15 3.93
C ASP A 137 -17.94 21.23 4.04
#